data_AF-Q6IMB2-F1
#
_entry.id   AF-Q6IMB2-F1
#
_cell.length_a   1.000
_cell.length_b   1.000
_cell.length_c   1.000
_cell.angle_alpha   90.00
_cell.angle_beta   90.00
_cell.angle_gamma   90.00
#
_symmetry.space_group_name_H-M   'P 1'
#
loop_
_entity.id
_entity.type
_entity.pdbx_description
1 polymer ?
#
loop_
_entity_poly.entity_id
_entity_poly.type
_entity_poly.pdbx_seq_one_letter_code
_entity_poly.pdbx_strand_id
1 'polypeptide(L)'
;MRMILELMKCDRVAWVENKQILVLGLDGAGKTSVLHLLASNRVQHSTAPTQGLNAVHINSEDRQMEFLEIGGSEPFRSYWEMYLPKGWLLIFVVDSADHKRLPEAKKYLHQLINPNPGLPLVVFANKQVFVTG
;
A
#
# COMPACT_ATOMS: atom_id res chain seq x y z
N MET A 1 1.51 7.44 -9.27
CA MET A 1 2.36 6.54 -10.08
C MET A 1 3.78 7.08 -10.22
N ARG A 2 3.98 8.20 -10.94
CA ARG A 2 5.29 8.87 -11.07
C ARG A 2 6.01 8.99 -9.73
N MET A 3 5.36 9.58 -8.71
CA MET A 3 5.96 9.73 -7.37
C MET A 3 6.47 8.43 -6.73
N ILE A 4 5.73 7.31 -6.80
CA ILE A 4 6.23 6.04 -6.24
C ILE A 4 7.43 5.55 -7.06
N LEU A 5 7.32 5.55 -8.40
CA LEU A 5 8.43 5.16 -9.27
C LEU A 5 9.66 6.06 -9.08
N GLU A 6 9.48 7.36 -8.84
CA GLU A 6 10.55 8.33 -8.55
C GLU A 6 11.15 8.14 -7.17
N LEU A 7 10.34 7.87 -6.13
CA LEU A 7 10.84 7.48 -4.82
C LEU A 7 11.66 6.17 -4.91
N MET A 8 11.24 5.24 -5.77
CA MET A 8 11.93 3.97 -6.03
C MET A 8 13.21 4.16 -6.89
N LYS A 9 13.29 5.23 -7.68
CA LYS A 9 14.51 5.64 -8.36
C LYS A 9 15.48 6.40 -7.46
N CYS A 10 15.03 6.88 -6.30
CA CYS A 10 15.88 7.66 -5.42
C CYS A 10 16.96 6.75 -4.80
N ASP A 11 18.22 7.00 -5.14
CA ASP A 11 19.40 6.30 -4.61
C ASP A 11 19.54 6.36 -3.08
N ARG A 12 18.69 7.14 -2.40
CA ARG A 12 18.62 7.22 -0.94
C ARG A 12 18.00 5.99 -0.30
N VAL A 13 17.34 5.11 -1.06
CA VAL A 13 16.77 3.88 -0.53
C VAL A 13 17.55 2.69 -1.07
N ALA A 14 18.42 2.10 -0.23
CA ALA A 14 19.19 0.92 -0.59
C ALA A 14 18.24 -0.26 -0.86
N TRP A 15 18.23 -0.77 -2.08
CA TRP A 15 17.47 -1.96 -2.44
C TRP A 15 18.03 -3.17 -1.71
N VAL A 16 17.13 -4.02 -1.20
CA VAL A 16 17.48 -5.28 -0.55
C VAL A 16 16.81 -6.39 -1.33
N GLU A 17 17.59 -7.32 -1.87
CA GLU A 17 17.06 -8.52 -2.54
C GLU A 17 16.10 -9.26 -1.61
N ASN A 18 15.05 -9.86 -2.18
CA ASN A 18 13.98 -10.56 -1.47
C ASN A 18 13.10 -9.71 -0.53
N LYS A 19 13.17 -8.37 -0.59
CA LYS A 19 12.19 -7.52 0.08
C LYS A 19 11.03 -7.11 -0.84
N GLN A 20 9.90 -6.82 -0.19
CA GLN A 20 8.62 -6.52 -0.81
C GLN A 20 8.21 -5.07 -0.58
N ILE A 21 7.42 -4.52 -1.49
CA ILE A 21 6.66 -3.30 -1.26
C ILE A 21 5.31 -3.71 -0.69
N LEU A 22 5.07 -3.40 0.58
CA LEU A 22 3.83 -3.75 1.25
C LEU A 22 2.74 -2.74 0.89
N VAL A 23 1.56 -3.22 0.50
CA VAL A 23 0.38 -2.39 0.23
C VAL A 23 -0.70 -2.71 1.27
N LEU A 24 -0.79 -1.87 2.31
CA LEU A 24 -1.66 -2.05 3.47
C LEU A 24 -2.69 -0.91 3.60
N GLY A 25 -3.63 -1.06 4.53
CA GLY A 25 -4.76 -0.15 4.72
C GLY A 25 -6.07 -0.89 4.91
N LEU A 26 -7.07 -0.24 5.51
CA LEU A 26 -8.36 -0.86 5.83
C LEU A 26 -9.05 -1.47 4.60
N ASP A 27 -9.97 -2.41 4.84
CA ASP A 27 -10.88 -2.90 3.81
C ASP A 27 -11.65 -1.74 3.15
N GLY A 28 -11.89 -1.85 1.85
CA GLY A 28 -12.52 -0.77 1.09
C GLY A 28 -11.63 0.44 0.80
N ALA A 29 -10.42 0.55 1.35
CA ALA A 29 -9.53 1.70 1.08
C ALA A 29 -9.09 1.85 -0.39
N GLY A 30 -9.23 0.78 -1.19
CA GLY A 30 -8.90 0.75 -2.62
C GLY A 30 -7.47 0.29 -2.94
N LYS A 31 -6.84 -0.48 -2.03
CA LYS A 31 -5.51 -1.09 -2.20
C LYS A 31 -5.35 -1.83 -3.52
N THR A 32 -6.25 -2.76 -3.82
CA THR A 32 -6.25 -3.56 -5.05
C THR A 32 -6.30 -2.66 -6.28
N SER A 33 -7.11 -1.60 -6.27
CA SER A 33 -7.19 -0.62 -7.38
C SER A 33 -5.90 0.18 -7.55
N VAL A 34 -5.27 0.61 -6.44
CA VAL A 34 -3.95 1.25 -6.47
C VAL A 34 -2.91 0.28 -7.05
N LEU A 35 -2.92 -0.97 -6.60
CA LEU A 35 -1.98 -1.99 -7.08
C LEU A 35 -2.16 -2.28 -8.58
N HIS A 36 -3.40 -2.43 -9.06
CA HIS A 36 -3.70 -2.57 -10.48
C HIS A 36 -3.26 -1.35 -11.31
N LEU A 37 -3.47 -0.14 -10.78
CA LEU A 37 -3.04 1.08 -11.42
C LEU A 37 -1.51 1.12 -11.55
N LEU A 38 -0.77 0.68 -10.53
CA LEU A 38 0.69 0.60 -10.57
C LEU A 38 1.19 -0.48 -11.55
N ALA A 39 0.50 -1.62 -11.63
CA ALA A 39 0.94 -2.74 -12.45
C ALA A 39 0.61 -2.60 -13.94
N SER A 40 -0.50 -1.95 -14.27
CA SER A 40 -1.05 -1.97 -15.63
C SER A 40 -1.30 -0.59 -16.24
N ASN A 41 -1.10 0.49 -15.47
CA ASN A 41 -1.51 1.86 -15.83
C ASN A 41 -3.01 1.98 -16.17
N ARG A 42 -3.84 1.02 -15.78
CA ARG A 42 -5.28 1.02 -15.98
C ARG A 42 -6.00 1.06 -14.64
N VAL A 43 -7.07 1.85 -14.59
CA VAL A 43 -7.95 1.88 -13.43
C VAL A 43 -8.82 0.61 -13.47
N GLN A 44 -8.72 -0.19 -12.43
CA GLN A 44 -9.58 -1.34 -12.22
C GLN A 44 -10.12 -1.33 -10.79
N HIS A 45 -11.44 -1.41 -10.65
CA HIS A 45 -12.10 -1.49 -9.36
C HIS A 45 -12.22 -2.94 -8.94
N SER A 46 -11.82 -3.25 -7.70
CA SER A 46 -12.18 -4.52 -7.07
C SER A 46 -13.57 -4.42 -6.47
N THR A 47 -14.41 -5.43 -6.70
CA THR A 47 -15.76 -5.54 -6.13
C THR A 47 -15.80 -6.35 -4.83
N ALA A 48 -14.71 -7.06 -4.49
CA ALA A 48 -14.64 -7.93 -3.31
C ALA A 48 -13.41 -7.62 -2.44
N PRO A 49 -13.50 -7.78 -1.10
CA PRO A 49 -12.34 -7.67 -0.23
C PRO A 49 -11.29 -8.76 -0.53
N THR A 50 -10.02 -8.36 -0.65
CA THR A 50 -8.88 -9.28 -0.77
C THR A 50 -8.84 -10.23 0.44
N GLN A 51 -8.98 -11.53 0.18
CA GLN A 51 -8.85 -12.58 1.18
C GLN A 51 -7.39 -13.03 1.25
N GLY A 52 -6.73 -12.82 2.38
CA GLY A 52 -5.31 -13.18 2.54
C GLY A 52 -4.37 -12.18 1.87
N LEU A 53 -3.66 -12.61 0.84
CA LEU A 53 -2.58 -11.86 0.20
C LEU A 53 -2.68 -11.88 -1.32
N ASN A 54 -2.25 -10.81 -1.96
CA ASN A 54 -2.15 -10.66 -3.41
C ASN A 54 -0.75 -10.13 -3.76
N ALA A 55 0.07 -10.95 -4.41
CA ALA A 55 1.42 -10.61 -4.84
C ALA A 55 1.44 -10.28 -6.33
N VAL A 56 2.00 -9.13 -6.68
CA VAL A 56 2.11 -8.67 -8.07
C VAL A 56 3.55 -8.24 -8.34
N HIS A 57 4.16 -8.83 -9.35
CA HIS A 57 5.48 -8.40 -9.83
C HIS A 57 5.33 -7.25 -10.82
N ILE A 58 6.04 -6.16 -10.57
CA ILE A 58 6.11 -5.00 -11.47
C ILE A 58 7.58 -4.81 -11.85
N ASN A 59 7.85 -4.84 -13.14
CA ASN A 59 9.17 -4.57 -13.70
C ASN A 59 9.27 -3.08 -14.04
N SER A 60 10.28 -2.40 -13.52
CA SER A 60 10.60 -1.01 -13.88
C SER A 60 12.06 -0.95 -14.30
N GLU A 61 12.32 -0.56 -15.56
CA GLU A 61 13.67 -0.45 -16.12
C GLU A 61 14.47 -1.74 -15.87
N ASP A 62 15.40 -1.72 -14.91
CA ASP A 62 16.29 -2.85 -14.58
C ASP A 62 15.94 -3.57 -13.27
N ARG A 63 14.77 -3.30 -12.68
CA ARG A 63 14.38 -3.83 -11.36
C ARG A 63 13.02 -4.53 -11.39
N GLN A 64 12.99 -5.78 -10.95
CA GLN A 64 11.76 -6.51 -10.64
C GLN A 64 11.40 -6.26 -9.17
N MET A 65 10.20 -5.74 -8.94
CA MET A 65 9.69 -5.46 -7.60
C MET A 65 8.46 -6.32 -7.34
N GLU A 66 8.38 -6.90 -6.14
CA GLU A 66 7.18 -7.58 -5.68
C GLU A 66 6.37 -6.63 -4.79
N PHE A 67 5.17 -6.31 -5.23
CA PHE A 67 4.17 -5.65 -4.41
C PHE A 67 3.32 -6.71 -3.74
N LEU A 68 3.25 -6.66 -2.40
CA LEU A 68 2.43 -7.55 -1.61
C LEU A 68 1.28 -6.77 -0.97
N GLU A 69 0.09 -6.90 -1.55
CA GLU A 69 -1.15 -6.45 -0.94
C GLU A 69 -1.62 -7.47 0.09
N ILE A 70 -2.03 -6.99 1.26
CA ILE A 70 -2.63 -7.82 2.31
C ILE A 70 -4.06 -7.36 2.57
N GLY A 71 -4.98 -8.32 2.76
CA GLY A 71 -6.37 -8.07 3.12
C GLY A 71 -6.49 -7.12 4.32
N GLY A 72 -7.46 -6.20 4.25
CA GLY A 72 -7.67 -5.18 5.28
C GLY A 72 -8.84 -5.42 6.23
N SER A 73 -9.63 -6.47 5.97
CA SER A 73 -10.68 -6.93 6.87
C SER A 73 -10.11 -7.91 7.87
N GLU A 74 -10.81 -8.13 8.98
CA GLU A 74 -10.54 -9.29 9.82
C GLU A 74 -10.85 -10.59 9.04
N PRO A 75 -10.15 -11.71 9.33
CA PRO A 75 -9.00 -11.81 10.25
C PRO A 75 -7.66 -11.42 9.61
N PHE A 76 -7.63 -11.07 8.32
CA PHE A 76 -6.39 -10.87 7.55
C PHE A 76 -5.57 -9.66 8.01
N ARG A 77 -6.18 -8.72 8.72
CA ARG A 77 -5.48 -7.58 9.31
C ARG A 77 -4.35 -8.00 10.25
N SER A 78 -4.49 -9.14 10.94
CA SER A 78 -3.42 -9.73 11.76
C SER A 78 -2.15 -10.05 10.96
N TYR A 79 -2.25 -10.24 9.65
CA TYR A 79 -1.10 -10.56 8.80
C TYR A 79 -0.23 -9.34 8.53
N TRP A 80 -0.70 -8.12 8.79
CA TRP A 80 0.08 -6.91 8.58
C TRP A 80 1.39 -6.93 9.38
N GLU A 81 1.31 -7.23 10.68
CA GLU A 81 2.48 -7.33 11.55
C GLU A 81 3.39 -8.52 11.19
N MET A 82 2.78 -9.64 10.77
CA MET A 82 3.53 -10.84 10.35
C MET A 82 4.42 -10.58 9.13
N TYR A 83 3.98 -9.76 8.18
CA TYR A 83 4.69 -9.50 6.93
C TYR A 83 5.51 -8.20 6.94
N LEU A 84 5.29 -7.31 7.92
CA LEU A 84 6.07 -6.06 8.07
C LEU A 84 7.59 -6.24 7.94
N PRO A 85 8.22 -7.28 8.55
CA PRO A 85 9.67 -7.48 8.42
C PRO A 85 10.17 -7.71 6.98
N LYS A 86 9.30 -8.16 6.06
CA LYS A 86 9.61 -8.32 4.63
C LYS A 86 9.54 -7.00 3.85
N GLY A 87 9.00 -5.94 4.48
CA GLY A 87 8.83 -4.63 3.88
C GLY A 87 10.15 -3.91 3.64
N TRP A 88 10.36 -3.47 2.40
CA TRP A 88 11.32 -2.44 2.04
C TRP A 88 10.68 -1.05 2.02
N LEU A 89 9.41 -0.99 1.63
CA LEU A 89 8.57 0.22 1.63
C LEU A 89 7.17 -0.18 2.05
N LEU A 90 6.54 0.63 2.91
CA LEU A 90 5.13 0.54 3.23
C LEU A 90 4.34 1.59 2.43
N ILE A 91 3.44 1.12 1.59
CA ILE A 91 2.37 1.93 0.99
C ILE A 91 1.11 1.71 1.83
N PHE A 92 0.65 2.76 2.53
CA PHE A 92 -0.59 2.71 3.30
C PHE A 92 -1.69 3.49 2.60
N VAL A 93 -2.74 2.80 2.17
CA VAL A 93 -3.86 3.38 1.42
C VAL A 93 -4.99 3.76 2.37
N VAL A 94 -5.45 5.00 2.25
CA VAL A 94 -6.52 5.59 3.06
C VAL A 94 -7.65 6.01 2.13
N ASP A 95 -8.88 5.61 2.42
CA ASP A 95 -10.07 6.20 1.80
C ASP A 95 -10.27 7.61 2.35
N SER A 96 -10.05 8.64 1.53
CA SER A 96 -10.12 10.04 1.95
C SER A 96 -11.56 10.54 2.05
N ALA A 97 -12.52 9.83 1.43
CA ALA A 97 -13.94 10.14 1.51
C ALA A 97 -14.61 9.46 2.73
N ASP A 98 -13.99 8.44 3.31
CA ASP A 98 -14.51 7.73 4.49
C ASP A 98 -14.06 8.40 5.80
N HIS A 99 -14.60 9.59 6.06
CA HIS A 99 -14.28 10.37 7.25
C HIS A 99 -14.55 9.63 8.56
N LYS A 100 -15.52 8.69 8.58
CA LYS A 100 -15.86 7.90 9.76
C LYS A 100 -14.75 6.92 10.14
N ARG A 101 -14.03 6.38 9.16
CA ARG A 101 -12.94 5.43 9.39
C ARG A 101 -11.54 6.05 9.36
N LEU A 102 -11.39 7.35 9.11
CA LEU A 102 -10.09 8.04 9.22
C LEU A 102 -9.40 7.85 10.60
N PRO A 103 -10.11 7.93 11.75
CA PRO A 103 -9.48 7.65 13.05
C PRO A 103 -8.97 6.21 13.18
N GLU A 104 -9.71 5.24 12.66
CA GLU A 104 -9.31 3.83 12.64
C GLU A 104 -8.09 3.62 11.74
N ALA A 105 -8.10 4.19 10.52
CA ALA A 105 -6.97 4.11 9.59
C ALA A 105 -5.70 4.72 10.20
N LYS A 106 -5.83 5.89 10.86
CA LYS A 106 -4.74 6.54 11.60
C LYS A 106 -4.21 5.63 12.71
N LYS A 107 -5.10 5.08 13.55
CA LYS A 107 -4.72 4.16 14.64
C LYS A 107 -3.86 3.01 14.12
N TYR A 108 -4.31 2.32 13.09
CA TYR A 108 -3.57 1.20 12.52
C TYR A 108 -2.26 1.61 11.86
N LEU A 109 -2.24 2.72 11.12
CA LEU A 109 -1.00 3.24 10.54
C LEU A 109 0.05 3.45 11.64
N HIS A 110 -0.32 4.10 12.75
CA HIS A 110 0.59 4.32 13.88
C HIS A 110 1.02 3.01 14.56
N GLN A 111 0.14 2.01 14.68
CA GLN A 111 0.52 0.69 15.20
C GLN A 111 1.60 0.01 14.33
N LEU A 112 1.56 0.21 13.01
CA LEU A 112 2.56 -0.35 12.09
C LEU A 112 3.89 0.42 12.13
N ILE A 113 3.87 1.76 12.17
CA ILE A 113 5.10 2.56 12.01
C ILE A 113 5.80 2.92 13.32
N ASN A 114 5.08 3.04 14.45
CA ASN A 114 5.71 3.41 15.72
C ASN A 114 6.79 2.39 16.16
N PRO A 115 6.59 1.07 16.02
CA PRO A 115 7.63 0.08 16.31
C PRO A 115 8.70 -0.04 15.21
N ASN A 116 8.47 0.58 14.04
CA ASN A 116 9.29 0.41 12.83
C ASN A 116 9.77 1.78 12.28
N PRO A 117 10.48 2.61 13.06
CA PRO A 117 10.84 3.98 12.67
C PRO A 117 11.75 4.09 11.44
N GLY A 118 12.44 2.99 11.07
CA GLY A 118 13.30 2.93 9.89
C GLY A 118 12.58 2.48 8.61
N LEU A 119 11.30 2.09 8.67
CA LEU A 119 10.55 1.64 7.50
C LEU A 119 10.06 2.85 6.70
N PRO A 120 10.51 3.02 5.43
CA PRO A 120 9.96 4.06 4.56
C PRO A 120 8.44 3.91 4.41
N LEU A 121 7.72 5.03 4.45
CA LEU A 121 6.27 5.10 4.38
C LEU A 121 5.82 6.05 3.25
N VAL A 122 4.84 5.60 2.47
CA VAL A 122 4.04 6.45 1.58
C VAL A 122 2.57 6.27 1.93
N VAL A 123 1.87 7.37 2.20
CA VAL A 123 0.41 7.35 2.44
C VAL A 123 -0.32 7.79 1.18
N PHE A 124 -1.23 6.94 0.69
CA PHE A 124 -2.13 7.27 -0.42
C PHE A 124 -3.48 7.75 0.10
N ALA A 125 -3.77 9.03 -0.11
CA ALA A 125 -5.11 9.60 0.06
C ALA A 125 -5.98 9.26 -1.17
N ASN A 126 -6.69 8.12 -1.12
CA ASN A 126 -7.49 7.60 -2.23
C ASN A 126 -8.95 8.12 -2.22
N LYS A 127 -9.65 7.95 -3.34
CA LYS A 127 -11.08 8.30 -3.56
C LYS A 127 -11.43 9.76 -3.28
N GLN A 128 -10.55 10.69 -3.64
CA GLN A 128 -10.83 12.11 -3.51
C GLN A 128 -12.02 12.50 -4.40
N VAL A 129 -13.00 13.17 -3.80
CA VAL A 129 -14.09 13.80 -4.54
C VAL A 129 -13.62 15.21 -4.91
N PHE A 130 -13.49 15.49 -6.21
CA PHE A 130 -13.33 16.85 -6.67
C PHE A 130 -14.65 17.59 -6.48
N VAL A 131 -14.67 18.61 -5.62
CA VAL A 131 -15.77 19.56 -5.56
C VAL A 131 -15.52 20.57 -6.67
N THR A 132 -16.23 20.45 -7.80
CA THR A 132 -16.28 21.52 -8.79
C THR A 132 -17.20 22.60 -8.22
N GLY A 133 -16.62 23.75 -7.89
CA GLY A 133 -17.37 24.97 -7.61
C GLY A 133 -18.01 25.55 -8.86
#